data_AF-A0A533S6Z6-F1
#
_entry.id   AF-A0A533S6Z6-F1
#
_cell.length_a   1.000
_cell.length_b   1.000
_cell.length_c   1.000
_cell.angle_alpha   90.00
_cell.angle_beta   90.00
_cell.angle_gamma   90.00
#
_symmetry.space_group_name_H-M   'P 1'
#
loop_
_entity.id
_entity.type
_entity.pdbx_description
1 polymer ?
#
loop_
_entity_poly.entity_id
_entity_poly.type
_entity_poly.pdbx_seq_one_letter_code
_entity_poly.pdbx_strand_id
1 'polypeptide(L)'
;MQQVGGIVLSGGDTSPQGRMDAPRSFVYRVRLESGAEIDVAYTAYPPSPAGDARPKVQLTFHAGEILVGDYLSARGAYDQATNTLTVAAEGDFIQTFEKKP
;
A
#
# COMPACT_ATOMS: atom_id res chain seq x y z
N MET A 1 -11.21 10.40 -1.31
CA MET A 1 -9.95 9.78 -1.79
C MET A 1 -8.89 10.85 -1.90
N GLN A 2 -7.64 10.50 -1.58
CA GLN A 2 -6.46 11.36 -1.66
C GLN A 2 -5.33 10.59 -2.32
N GLN A 3 -4.48 11.30 -3.05
CA GLN A 3 -3.24 10.77 -3.61
C GLN A 3 -2.05 11.34 -2.84
N VAL A 4 -1.06 10.48 -2.57
CA VAL A 4 0.16 10.82 -1.84
C VAL A 4 1.38 10.29 -2.60
N GLY A 5 2.52 10.96 -2.42
CA GLY A 5 3.81 10.57 -2.98
C GLY A 5 4.91 10.82 -1.96
N GLY A 6 5.85 9.89 -1.83
CA GLY A 6 6.93 10.00 -0.84
C GLY A 6 7.89 8.83 -0.81
N ILE A 7 8.89 8.90 0.07
CA ILE A 7 9.91 7.87 0.24
C ILE A 7 9.49 6.88 1.32
N VAL A 8 9.56 5.58 1.03
CA VAL A 8 9.32 4.52 2.00
C VAL A 8 10.45 4.50 3.03
N LEU A 9 10.10 4.61 4.31
CA LEU A 9 11.05 4.59 5.43
C LEU A 9 11.16 3.23 6.10
N SER A 10 10.02 2.55 6.26
CA SER A 10 9.91 1.23 6.90
C SER A 10 8.53 0.63 6.59
N GLY A 11 8.34 -0.65 6.91
CA GLY A 11 7.04 -1.30 6.77
C GLY A 11 7.14 -2.77 6.41
N GLY A 12 5.98 -3.38 6.17
CA GLY A 12 5.88 -4.76 5.73
C GLY A 12 4.56 -5.42 6.14
N ASP A 13 4.58 -6.75 6.13
CA ASP A 13 3.46 -7.60 6.51
C ASP A 13 3.17 -7.49 8.02
N THR A 14 1.91 -7.19 8.34
CA THR A 14 1.38 -7.06 9.70
C THR A 14 0.32 -8.12 10.02
N SER A 15 0.17 -9.11 9.14
CA SER A 15 -0.84 -10.16 9.28
C SER A 15 -0.53 -11.09 10.45
N PRO A 16 -1.55 -11.62 11.15
CA PRO A 16 -1.36 -12.68 12.13
C PRO A 16 -0.65 -13.90 11.53
N GLN A 17 0.33 -14.46 12.25
CA GLN A 17 1.06 -15.65 11.81
C GLN A 17 0.15 -16.88 11.71
N GLY A 18 0.44 -17.79 10.77
CA GLY A 18 -0.17 -19.12 10.72
C GLY A 18 -1.32 -19.33 9.72
N ARG A 19 -1.60 -18.39 8.81
CA ARG A 19 -2.58 -18.60 7.72
C ARG A 19 -1.99 -18.24 6.35
N MET A 20 -1.62 -19.25 5.56
CA MET A 20 -1.09 -19.07 4.20
C MET A 20 -2.18 -18.67 3.20
N ASP A 21 -3.41 -19.16 3.37
CA ASP A 21 -4.54 -18.91 2.46
C ASP A 21 -5.44 -17.75 2.94
N ALA A 22 -4.87 -16.79 3.68
CA ALA A 22 -5.61 -15.65 4.22
C ALA A 22 -5.15 -14.33 3.56
N PRO A 23 -6.01 -13.29 3.55
CA PRO A 23 -5.60 -11.95 3.19
C PRO A 23 -4.39 -11.48 4.01
N ARG A 24 -3.48 -10.77 3.36
CA ARG A 24 -2.24 -10.27 3.96
C ARG A 24 -2.32 -8.75 4.06
N SER A 25 -2.23 -8.22 5.27
CA SER A 25 -2.27 -6.78 5.54
C SER A 25 -0.86 -6.23 5.62
N PHE A 26 -0.60 -5.15 4.90
CA PHE A 26 0.67 -4.48 4.86
C PHE A 26 0.53 -3.03 5.30
N VAL A 27 1.52 -2.54 6.05
CA VAL A 27 1.60 -1.14 6.47
C VAL A 27 3.02 -0.63 6.21
N TYR A 28 3.12 0.50 5.52
CA TYR A 28 4.38 1.16 5.21
C TYR A 28 4.39 2.60 5.69
N ARG A 29 5.43 2.98 6.44
CA ARG A 29 5.69 4.36 6.81
C ARG A 29 6.34 5.08 5.64
N VAL A 30 5.73 6.17 5.20
CA VAL A 30 6.16 6.96 4.04
C VAL A 30 6.38 8.41 4.46
N ARG A 31 7.53 8.97 4.08
CA ARG A 31 7.80 10.40 4.20
C ARG A 31 7.38 11.13 2.93
N LEU A 32 6.35 11.96 3.05
CA LEU A 32 5.83 12.81 1.99
C LEU A 32 6.84 13.91 1.63
N GLU A 33 6.65 14.51 0.46
CA GLU A 33 7.46 15.63 -0.02
C GLU A 33 7.38 16.87 0.88
N SER A 34 6.27 17.02 1.61
CA SER A 34 6.11 18.06 2.63
C SER A 34 6.98 17.84 3.87
N GLY A 35 7.65 16.68 3.98
CA GLY A 35 8.38 16.24 5.16
C GLY A 35 7.50 15.54 6.20
N ALA A 36 6.17 15.53 6.04
CA ALA A 36 5.26 14.79 6.90
C ALA A 36 5.45 13.28 6.71
N GLU A 37 5.29 12.51 7.79
CA GLU A 37 5.31 11.06 7.73
C GLU A 37 3.89 10.53 7.91
N ILE A 38 3.48 9.59 7.05
CA ILE A 38 2.16 8.95 7.10
C ILE A 38 2.32 7.43 7.01
N ASP A 39 1.29 6.69 7.39
CA ASP A 39 1.20 5.26 7.09
C ASP A 39 0.39 5.02 5.81
N VAL A 40 0.85 4.11 4.97
CA VAL A 40 0.11 3.61 3.80
C VAL A 40 -0.21 2.14 4.04
N ALA A 41 -1.49 1.82 4.09
CA ALA A 41 -1.99 0.49 4.39
C ALA A 41 -2.73 -0.10 3.19
N TYR A 42 -2.49 -1.38 2.90
CA TYR A 42 -3.25 -2.14 1.91
C TYR A 42 -3.35 -3.61 2.29
N THR A 43 -4.32 -4.31 1.68
CA THR A 43 -4.49 -5.76 1.84
C THR A 43 -4.27 -6.45 0.50
N ALA A 44 -3.31 -7.37 0.45
CA ALA A 44 -3.13 -8.28 -0.68
C ALA A 44 -3.94 -9.55 -0.44
N TYR A 45 -4.66 -9.99 -1.46
CA TYR A 45 -5.48 -11.19 -1.37
C TYR A 45 -4.86 -12.32 -2.22
N PRO A 46 -4.88 -13.58 -1.73
CA PRO A 46 -4.48 -14.71 -2.56
C PRO A 46 -5.42 -14.85 -3.78
N PRO A 47 -4.90 -15.38 -4.91
CA PRO A 47 -5.72 -15.67 -6.09
C PRO A 47 -6.87 -16.61 -5.73
N SER A 48 -8.11 -16.25 -6.08
CA SER A 48 -9.29 -17.11 -5.90
C SER A 48 -9.71 -17.74 -7.24
N PRO A 49 -9.91 -19.07 -7.31
CA PRO A 49 -10.47 -19.74 -8.49
C PRO A 49 -11.94 -19.40 -8.74
N ALA A 50 -12.69 -19.12 -7.67
CA ALA A 50 -14.05 -18.60 -7.76
C ALA A 50 -13.96 -17.08 -7.94
N GLY A 51 -14.48 -16.58 -9.07
CA GLY A 51 -14.29 -15.21 -9.55
C GLY A 51 -14.24 -14.14 -8.46
N ASP A 52 -13.25 -13.26 -8.57
CA ASP A 52 -12.99 -12.24 -7.57
C ASP A 52 -13.94 -11.04 -7.73
N ALA A 53 -14.95 -10.96 -6.85
CA ALA A 53 -15.89 -9.83 -6.78
C ALA A 53 -15.36 -8.65 -5.95
N ARG A 54 -14.10 -8.69 -5.48
CA ARG A 54 -13.53 -7.65 -4.62
C ARG A 54 -13.17 -6.40 -5.43
N PRO A 55 -13.18 -5.22 -4.78
CA PRO A 55 -12.68 -3.99 -5.39
C PRO A 55 -11.25 -4.19 -5.88
N LYS A 56 -11.02 -3.90 -7.16
CA LYS A 56 -9.71 -4.10 -7.78
C LYS A 56 -8.83 -2.89 -7.49
N VAL A 57 -7.95 -3.04 -6.50
CA VAL A 57 -6.81 -2.14 -6.31
C VAL A 57 -5.72 -2.48 -7.33
N GLN A 58 -5.02 -1.48 -7.84
CA GLN A 58 -3.89 -1.67 -8.75
C GLN A 58 -2.58 -1.64 -7.97
N LEU A 59 -1.85 -2.74 -7.98
CA LEU A 59 -0.54 -2.84 -7.32
C LEU A 59 0.55 -2.99 -8.39
N THR A 60 1.50 -2.07 -8.44
CA THR A 60 2.62 -2.10 -9.39
C THR A 60 3.93 -1.82 -8.67
N PHE A 61 4.75 -2.84 -8.49
CA PHE A 61 6.00 -2.72 -7.73
C PHE A 61 7.19 -2.87 -8.66
N HIS A 62 8.06 -1.86 -8.75
CA HIS A 62 9.19 -1.88 -9.68
C HIS A 62 10.19 -3.02 -9.37
N ALA A 63 10.38 -3.37 -8.10
CA ALA A 63 11.26 -4.45 -7.63
C ALA A 63 10.50 -5.74 -7.29
N GLY A 64 9.23 -5.86 -7.68
CA GLY A 64 8.35 -6.98 -7.31
C GLY A 64 7.76 -6.90 -5.90
N GLU A 65 8.30 -6.03 -5.05
CA GLU A 65 7.78 -5.68 -3.72
C GLU A 65 8.04 -4.20 -3.39
N ILE A 66 7.53 -3.75 -2.24
CA ILE A 66 7.79 -2.40 -1.73
C ILE A 66 9.02 -2.45 -0.82
N LEU A 67 10.08 -1.74 -1.20
CA LEU A 67 11.34 -1.69 -0.46
C LEU A 67 11.54 -0.35 0.26
N VAL A 68 12.33 -0.36 1.33
CA VAL A 68 12.76 0.87 1.99
C VAL A 68 13.68 1.65 1.05
N GLY A 69 13.41 2.96 0.90
CA GLY A 69 14.10 3.84 -0.04
C GLY A 69 13.34 4.06 -1.35
N ASP A 70 12.35 3.22 -1.67
CA ASP A 70 11.51 3.40 -2.85
C ASP A 70 10.73 4.70 -2.80
N TYR A 71 10.51 5.31 -3.97
CA TYR A 71 9.47 6.30 -4.12
C TYR A 71 8.12 5.60 -4.31
N LEU A 72 7.19 5.83 -3.39
CA LEU A 72 5.84 5.28 -3.40
C LEU A 72 4.84 6.37 -3.81
N SER A 73 4.01 6.07 -4.79
CA SER A 73 2.83 6.84 -5.18
C SER A 73 1.59 6.00 -4.91
N ALA A 74 0.65 6.53 -4.12
CA ALA A 74 -0.56 5.79 -3.75
C ALA A 74 -1.79 6.69 -3.74
N ARG A 75 -2.95 6.08 -4.02
CA ARG A 75 -4.26 6.70 -3.93
C ARG A 75 -5.17 5.83 -3.06
N GLY A 76 -5.86 6.46 -2.12
CA GLY A 76 -6.78 5.77 -1.22
C GLY A 76 -7.61 6.70 -0.34
N ALA A 77 -8.23 6.15 0.70
CA ALA A 77 -8.96 6.90 1.72
C ALA A 77 -7.99 7.32 2.84
N TYR A 78 -7.85 8.62 3.07
CA TYR A 78 -6.96 9.15 4.11
C TYR A 78 -7.74 9.42 5.40
N ASP A 79 -7.27 8.84 6.50
CA ASP A 79 -7.77 9.10 7.85
C ASP A 79 -6.79 10.02 8.58
N GLN A 80 -7.26 11.23 8.91
CA GLN A 80 -6.49 12.23 9.64
C GLN A 80 -6.24 11.86 11.10
N ALA A 81 -7.13 11.07 11.73
CA ALA A 81 -7.01 10.70 13.13
C ALA A 81 -5.86 9.71 13.35
N THR A 82 -5.69 8.77 12.43
CA THR A 82 -4.61 7.76 12.48
C THR A 82 -3.42 8.10 11.60
N ASN A 83 -3.53 9.17 10.80
CA ASN A 83 -2.51 9.59 9.84
C ASN A 83 -2.17 8.46 8.83
N THR A 84 -3.23 7.79 8.34
CA THR A 84 -3.12 6.58 7.52
C THR A 84 -3.88 6.74 6.21
N LEU A 85 -3.23 6.45 5.08
CA LEU A 85 -3.87 6.25 3.79
C LEU A 85 -4.19 4.76 3.60
N THR A 86 -5.47 4.43 3.52
CA THR A 86 -5.94 3.06 3.26
C THR A 86 -6.27 2.89 1.78
N VAL A 87 -5.61 1.94 1.12
CA VAL A 87 -5.80 1.58 -0.29
C VAL A 87 -6.65 0.31 -0.34
N ALA A 88 -7.95 0.46 -0.64
CA ALA A 88 -8.90 -0.65 -0.57
C ALA A 88 -10.06 -0.59 -1.56
N ALA A 89 -10.30 0.56 -2.20
CA ALA A 89 -11.43 0.74 -3.11
C ALA A 89 -11.05 0.46 -4.57
N GLU A 90 -12.06 0.26 -5.41
CA GLU A 90 -11.85 0.08 -6.84
C GLU A 90 -11.23 1.35 -7.45
N GLY A 91 -10.16 1.16 -8.23
CA GLY A 91 -9.41 2.27 -8.83
C GLY A 91 -8.41 2.96 -7.87
N ASP A 92 -8.33 2.53 -6.61
CA ASP A 92 -7.19 2.85 -5.75
C ASP A 92 -5.93 2.12 -6.25
N PHE A 93 -4.77 2.67 -5.95
CA PHE A 93 -3.51 2.10 -6.42
C PHE A 93 -2.35 2.31 -5.46
N ILE A 94 -1.35 1.45 -5.61
CA ILE A 94 0.02 1.66 -5.10
C ILE A 94 0.98 1.37 -6.24
N GLN A 95 1.90 2.30 -6.45
CA GLN A 95 2.99 2.17 -7.41
C GLN A 95 4.31 2.54 -6.74
N THR A 96 5.34 1.72 -6.95
CA THR A 96 6.71 2.03 -6.49
C THR A 96 7.66 2.26 -7.66
N PHE A 97 8.67 3.09 -7.42
CA PHE A 97 9.74 3.44 -8.34
C PHE A 97 11.07 3.46 -7.58
N GLU A 98 12.18 3.18 -8.26
CA GLU A 98 13.53 3.31 -7.66
C GLU A 98 13.78 4.75 -7.18
N LYS A 99 13.27 5.73 -7.93
CA LYS A 99 13.40 7.17 -7.68
C LYS A 99 12.11 7.88 -8.09
N LYS A 100 11.91 9.10 -7.61
CA LYS A 100 10.78 9.94 -8.01
C LYS A 100 10.75 10.07 -9.56
N PRO A 101 9.63 9.71 -10.22
CA PRO A 101 9.48 9.83 -11.67
C PRO A 101 9.33 11.28 -12.16
#